data_AF-A0A285F4F5-F1
#
_entry.id   AF-A0A285F4F5-F1
#
_cell.length_a   1.000
_cell.length_b   1.000
_cell.length_c   1.000
_cell.angle_alpha   90.00
_cell.angle_beta   90.00
_cell.angle_gamma   90.00
#
_symmetry.space_group_name_H-M   'P 1'
#
loop_
_entity.id
_entity.type
_entity.pdbx_description
1 polymer ?
#
loop_
_entity_poly.entity_id
_entity_poly.type
_entity_poly.pdbx_seq_one_letter_code
_entity_poly.pdbx_strand_id
1 'polypeptide(L)'
;MPEAPVDDPGLLAGAATTLRLIIGWAFTALALLNLAMGLDSFAYGLFHGVLLLAGLTLLGLQRVGRRPGRTAWVAGAAVAVLGLVISTLPQSQVNCCSSEYGVRHGFPFTMWARDPGGWHADGARIAVALLFWALIGMLVLIAVARLTPSRPSSAAPGRPSSAAPGRPSSAATAPPSKAGNHAEERGTRTADDENVRGLP
;
A
#
# COMPACT_ATOMS: atom_id res chain seq x y z
N MET A 1 1.11 -38.76 16.69
CA MET A 1 0.69 -37.38 16.98
C MET A 1 -0.05 -36.88 15.75
N PRO A 2 -1.19 -36.17 15.87
CA PRO A 2 -1.81 -35.54 14.71
C PRO A 2 -0.89 -34.43 14.19
N GLU A 3 -0.60 -34.43 12.90
CA GLU A 3 0.03 -33.28 12.26
C GLU A 3 -0.93 -32.09 12.33
N ALA A 4 -0.43 -30.93 12.77
CA ALA A 4 -1.21 -29.71 12.68
C ALA A 4 -1.39 -29.37 11.19
N PRO A 5 -2.60 -28.99 10.74
CA PRO A 5 -2.80 -28.59 9.35
C PRO A 5 -1.85 -27.43 9.04
N VAL A 6 -1.06 -27.59 8.00
CA VAL A 6 -0.25 -26.50 7.47
C VAL A 6 -1.22 -25.52 6.84
N ASP A 7 -1.54 -24.44 7.57
CA ASP A 7 -2.20 -23.26 7.00
C ASP A 7 -1.23 -22.62 6.01
N ASP A 8 -1.20 -23.16 4.80
CA ASP A 8 -0.52 -22.52 3.67
C ASP A 8 -1.02 -21.06 3.61
N PRO A 9 -0.12 -20.06 3.49
CA PRO A 9 -0.49 -18.69 3.14
C PRO A 9 -0.90 -18.65 1.64
N GLY A 10 -1.88 -19.48 1.31
CA GLY A 10 -2.08 -20.08 0.01
C GLY A 10 -3.07 -19.30 -0.83
N LEU A 11 -2.71 -19.15 -2.11
CA LEU A 11 -3.49 -18.60 -3.21
C LEU A 11 -3.98 -17.14 -3.02
N LEU A 12 -4.74 -16.80 -1.98
CA LEU A 12 -5.29 -15.46 -1.74
C LEU A 12 -4.19 -14.40 -1.53
N ALA A 13 -3.14 -14.72 -0.76
CA ALA A 13 -2.01 -13.79 -0.55
C ALA A 13 -1.23 -13.55 -1.85
N GLY A 14 -1.04 -14.60 -2.67
CA GLY A 14 -0.45 -14.50 -4.00
C GLY A 14 -1.31 -13.67 -4.94
N ALA A 15 -2.60 -14.01 -5.07
CA ALA A 15 -3.56 -13.30 -5.91
C ALA A 15 -3.68 -11.81 -5.55
N ALA A 16 -3.75 -11.47 -4.26
CA ALA A 16 -3.75 -10.09 -3.80
C ALA A 16 -2.45 -9.36 -4.15
N THR A 17 -1.29 -10.02 -4.07
CA THR A 17 0.00 -9.46 -4.46
C THR A 17 0.07 -9.20 -5.97
N THR A 18 -0.37 -10.16 -6.79
CA THR A 18 -0.44 -10.05 -8.25
C THR A 18 -1.41 -8.95 -8.69
N LEU A 19 -2.62 -8.92 -8.15
CA LEU A 19 -3.62 -7.89 -8.44
C LEU A 19 -3.10 -6.49 -8.09
N ARG A 20 -2.47 -6.33 -6.92
CA ARG A 20 -1.82 -5.09 -6.49
C ARG A 20 -0.71 -4.64 -7.45
N LEU A 21 0.08 -5.56 -7.99
CA LEU A 21 1.12 -5.27 -8.98
C LEU A 21 0.51 -4.84 -10.33
N ILE A 22 -0.52 -5.54 -10.82
CA ILE A 22 -1.24 -5.22 -12.05
C ILE A 22 -1.85 -3.81 -11.95
N ILE A 23 -2.57 -3.51 -10.86
CA ILE A 23 -3.17 -2.18 -10.63
C ILE A 23 -2.09 -1.11 -10.51
N GLY A 24 -1.01 -1.37 -9.77
CA GLY A 24 0.11 -0.44 -9.62
C GLY A 24 0.78 -0.07 -10.95
N TRP A 25 1.03 -1.08 -11.80
CA TRP A 25 1.57 -0.85 -13.16
C TRP A 25 0.56 -0.14 -14.07
N ALA A 26 -0.70 -0.55 -14.07
CA ALA A 26 -1.75 0.09 -14.87
C ALA A 26 -1.90 1.58 -14.54
N PHE A 27 -1.98 1.94 -13.25
CA PHE A 27 -2.05 3.34 -12.81
C PHE A 27 -0.79 4.13 -13.19
N THR A 28 0.40 3.54 -13.01
CA THR A 28 1.67 4.19 -13.37
C THR A 28 1.75 4.44 -14.87
N ALA A 29 1.47 3.43 -15.71
CA ALA A 29 1.53 3.54 -17.16
C ALA A 29 0.47 4.51 -17.71
N LEU A 30 -0.79 4.42 -17.25
CA LEU A 30 -1.84 5.35 -17.64
C LEU A 30 -1.50 6.79 -17.24
N ALA A 31 -1.01 7.02 -16.02
CA ALA A 31 -0.66 8.36 -15.58
C ALA A 31 0.53 8.93 -16.37
N LEU A 32 1.61 8.16 -16.57
CA LEU A 32 2.76 8.61 -17.38
C LEU A 32 2.37 8.91 -18.83
N LEU A 33 1.56 8.06 -19.46
CA LEU A 33 1.10 8.28 -20.83
C LEU A 33 0.25 9.56 -20.95
N ASN A 34 -0.71 9.77 -20.05
CA ASN A 34 -1.55 10.96 -20.04
C ASN A 34 -0.73 12.24 -19.75
N LEU A 35 0.18 12.20 -18.78
CA LEU A 35 1.09 13.33 -18.50
C LEU A 35 2.03 13.65 -19.67
N ALA A 36 2.45 12.64 -20.44
CA ALA A 36 3.29 12.82 -21.63
C ALA A 36 2.52 13.36 -22.84
N MET A 37 1.21 13.11 -22.94
CA MET A 37 0.36 13.68 -23.99
C MET A 37 0.05 15.17 -23.77
N GLY A 38 0.11 15.66 -22.53
CA GLY A 38 -0.04 17.07 -22.20
C GLY A 38 -0.85 17.32 -20.93
N LEU A 39 -1.04 18.60 -20.59
CA LEU A 39 -1.83 19.03 -19.44
C LEU A 39 -2.88 20.05 -19.87
N ASP A 40 -4.06 19.58 -20.28
CA ASP A 40 -5.17 20.44 -20.71
C ASP A 40 -5.79 21.26 -19.57
N SER A 41 -5.61 20.83 -18.32
CA SER A 41 -6.05 21.57 -17.14
C SER A 41 -5.29 21.18 -15.87
N PHE A 42 -5.29 22.07 -14.88
CA PHE A 42 -4.76 21.77 -13.54
C PHE A 42 -5.45 20.58 -12.88
N ALA A 43 -6.78 20.46 -13.03
CA ALA A 43 -7.55 19.34 -12.48
C ALA A 43 -7.13 17.98 -13.07
N TYR A 44 -6.90 17.95 -14.39
CA TYR A 44 -6.38 16.77 -15.10
C TYR A 44 -4.97 16.41 -14.64
N GLY A 45 -4.05 17.38 -14.57
CA GLY A 45 -2.69 17.16 -14.07
C GLY A 45 -2.65 16.69 -12.61
N LEU A 46 -3.48 17.25 -11.74
CA LEU A 46 -3.61 16.83 -10.34
C LEU A 46 -4.12 15.39 -10.24
N PHE A 47 -5.14 15.02 -11.02
CA PHE A 47 -5.66 13.64 -11.06
C PHE A 47 -4.58 12.64 -11.48
N HIS A 48 -3.87 12.90 -12.59
CA HIS A 48 -2.82 12.01 -13.05
C HIS A 48 -1.60 11.99 -12.13
N GLY A 49 -1.26 13.11 -11.48
CA GLY A 49 -0.23 13.14 -10.43
C GLY A 49 -0.56 12.25 -9.23
N VAL A 50 -1.82 12.29 -8.74
CA VAL A 50 -2.31 11.40 -7.67
C VAL A 50 -2.33 9.94 -8.14
N LEU A 51 -2.78 9.67 -9.37
CA LEU A 51 -2.82 8.33 -9.95
C LEU A 51 -1.41 7.73 -10.08
N LEU A 52 -0.43 8.53 -10.53
CA LEU A 52 0.97 8.14 -10.61
C LEU A 52 1.54 7.82 -9.23
N LEU A 53 1.36 8.73 -8.27
CA LEU A 53 1.88 8.56 -6.91
C LEU A 53 1.26 7.32 -6.23
N ALA A 54 -0.03 7.07 -6.44
CA ALA A 54 -0.70 5.88 -5.96
C ALA A 54 -0.19 4.59 -6.65
N GLY A 55 0.01 4.61 -7.97
CA GLY A 55 0.60 3.49 -8.72
C GLY A 55 2.00 3.12 -8.25
N LEU A 56 2.90 4.10 -8.16
CA LEU A 56 4.26 3.93 -7.63
C LEU A 56 4.25 3.42 -6.17
N THR A 57 3.32 3.93 -5.35
CA THR A 57 3.13 3.47 -3.97
C THR A 57 2.68 2.01 -3.93
N LEU A 58 1.70 1.62 -4.74
CA LEU A 58 1.24 0.23 -4.85
C LEU A 58 2.36 -0.71 -5.30
N LEU A 59 3.23 -0.31 -6.22
CA LEU A 59 4.42 -1.09 -6.58
C LEU A 59 5.37 -1.22 -5.37
N GLY A 60 5.73 -0.08 -4.75
CA GLY A 60 6.66 0.02 -3.62
C GLY A 60 6.22 -0.63 -2.29
N LEU A 61 4.93 -0.97 -2.13
CA LEU A 61 4.40 -1.58 -0.90
C LEU A 61 5.09 -2.90 -0.47
N GLN A 62 5.85 -3.56 -1.37
CA GLN A 62 6.72 -4.72 -1.09
C GLN A 62 7.53 -4.57 0.22
N ARG A 63 8.02 -3.35 0.48
CA ARG A 63 8.90 -3.02 1.61
C ARG A 63 8.14 -2.56 2.88
N VAL A 64 6.82 -2.77 2.94
CA VAL A 64 5.96 -2.36 4.07
C VAL A 64 5.55 -3.60 4.89
N GLY A 65 6.49 -4.17 5.65
CA GLY A 65 6.19 -5.25 6.60
C GLY A 65 5.30 -4.86 7.80
N ARG A 66 4.74 -3.64 7.81
CA ARG A 66 3.86 -3.14 8.89
C ARG A 66 2.41 -3.09 8.42
N ARG A 67 1.53 -3.78 9.15
CA ARG A 67 0.08 -3.61 9.01
C ARG A 67 -0.32 -2.19 9.46
N PRO A 68 -1.17 -1.45 8.71
CA PRO A 68 -1.65 -0.14 9.11
C PRO A 68 -2.48 -0.22 10.40
N GLY A 69 -2.17 0.65 11.37
CA GLY A 69 -2.90 0.76 12.63
C GLY A 69 -4.27 1.44 12.48
N ARG A 70 -5.11 1.35 13.52
CA ARG A 70 -6.47 1.96 13.52
C ARG A 70 -6.46 3.46 13.17
N THR A 71 -5.48 4.21 13.66
CA THR A 71 -5.31 5.64 13.36
C THR A 71 -5.09 5.93 11.88
N ALA A 72 -4.29 5.11 11.20
CA ALA A 72 -4.04 5.22 9.76
C ALA A 72 -5.31 4.94 8.94
N TRP A 73 -6.07 3.91 9.33
CA TRP A 73 -7.37 3.61 8.73
C TRP A 73 -8.38 4.75 8.88
N VAL A 74 -8.54 5.28 10.10
CA VAL A 74 -9.45 6.40 10.37
C VAL A 74 -9.02 7.66 9.60
N ALA A 75 -7.72 7.98 9.57
CA ALA A 75 -7.22 9.14 8.82
C ALA A 75 -7.48 9.03 7.31
N GLY A 76 -7.16 7.88 6.69
CA GLY A 76 -7.41 7.66 5.27
C GLY A 76 -8.89 7.66 4.90
N ALA A 77 -9.72 6.99 5.70
CA ALA A 77 -11.17 6.97 5.51
C ALA A 77 -11.79 8.37 5.68
N ALA A 78 -11.36 9.13 6.69
CA ALA A 78 -11.83 10.49 6.92
C ALA A 78 -11.48 11.41 5.74
N VAL A 79 -10.28 11.33 5.19
CA VAL A 79 -9.89 12.13 4.01
C VAL A 79 -10.67 11.74 2.77
N ALA A 80 -10.89 10.44 2.51
CA ALA A 80 -11.69 10.00 1.38
C ALA A 80 -13.16 10.48 1.48
N VAL A 81 -13.79 10.31 2.64
CA VAL A 81 -15.18 10.73 2.88
C VAL A 81 -15.31 12.25 2.86
N LEU A 82 -14.44 12.99 3.56
CA LEU A 82 -14.48 14.45 3.60
C LEU A 82 -14.22 15.05 2.21
N GLY A 83 -13.31 14.48 1.43
CA GLY A 83 -13.06 14.89 0.05
C GLY A 83 -14.28 14.70 -0.86
N LEU A 84 -14.99 13.58 -0.73
CA LEU A 84 -16.25 13.35 -1.43
C LEU A 84 -17.34 14.34 -1.02
N VAL A 85 -17.46 14.66 0.28
CA VAL A 85 -18.39 15.69 0.77
C VAL A 85 -18.01 17.08 0.24
N ILE A 86 -16.73 17.45 0.25
CA ILE A 86 -16.24 18.72 -0.34
C ILE A 86 -16.53 18.78 -1.84
N SER A 87 -16.50 17.64 -2.53
CA SER A 87 -16.83 17.56 -3.96
C SER A 87 -18.29 17.92 -4.25
N THR A 88 -19.22 17.75 -3.30
CA THR A 88 -20.62 18.13 -3.51
C THR A 88 -20.84 19.65 -3.45
N LEU A 89 -19.84 20.43 -3.06
CA LEU A 89 -19.95 21.89 -2.97
C LEU A 89 -20.03 22.53 -4.38
N PRO A 90 -20.85 23.58 -4.55
CA PRO A 90 -20.95 24.31 -5.81
C PRO A 90 -19.65 25.06 -6.13
N GLN A 91 -19.20 24.97 -7.37
CA GLN A 91 -18.15 25.82 -7.92
C GLN A 91 -18.80 27.11 -8.47
N SER A 92 -18.56 28.24 -7.82
CA SER A 92 -19.09 29.56 -8.25
C SER A 92 -18.25 30.22 -9.36
N GLN A 93 -17.10 29.64 -9.71
CA GLN A 93 -16.20 30.11 -10.76
C GLN A 93 -16.72 29.68 -12.15
N VAL A 94 -17.70 30.42 -12.68
CA VAL A 94 -18.19 30.24 -14.06
C VAL A 94 -17.32 31.01 -15.06
N ASN A 95 -16.48 30.31 -15.82
CA ASN A 95 -15.79 30.91 -16.96
C ASN A 95 -16.81 31.33 -18.02
N CYS A 96 -16.72 32.59 -18.46
CA CYS A 96 -17.78 33.34 -19.14
C CYS A 96 -18.31 32.73 -20.46
N CYS A 97 -17.60 31.75 -21.03
CA CYS A 97 -17.96 31.05 -22.28
C CYS A 97 -18.62 29.68 -22.06
N SER A 98 -19.04 29.35 -20.82
CA SER A 98 -19.72 28.08 -20.47
C SER A 98 -21.17 28.28 -20.00
N SER A 99 -21.82 29.32 -20.53
CA SER A 99 -23.07 29.93 -20.07
C SER A 99 -24.34 29.07 -20.12
N GLU A 100 -24.35 27.93 -20.80
CA GLU A 100 -25.51 27.01 -20.84
C GLU A 100 -25.74 26.25 -19.52
N TYR A 101 -24.73 26.20 -18.64
CA TYR A 101 -24.73 25.37 -17.43
C TYR A 101 -24.76 26.25 -16.17
N GLY A 102 -25.94 26.37 -15.55
CA GLY A 102 -26.21 27.38 -14.52
C GLY A 102 -25.50 27.14 -13.18
N VAL A 103 -25.23 25.88 -12.83
CA VAL A 103 -24.43 25.50 -11.64
C VAL A 103 -23.66 24.21 -11.92
N ARG A 104 -22.41 24.13 -11.48
CA ARG A 104 -21.59 22.90 -11.52
C ARG A 104 -21.08 22.57 -10.12
N HIS A 105 -21.16 21.31 -9.72
CA HIS A 105 -20.62 20.79 -8.46
C HIS A 105 -19.59 19.71 -8.76
N GLY A 106 -18.49 19.68 -8.01
CA GLY A 106 -17.44 18.67 -8.15
C GLY A 106 -16.03 19.23 -8.15
N PHE A 107 -15.14 18.59 -7.40
CA PHE A 107 -13.70 18.78 -7.44
C PHE A 107 -13.00 17.40 -7.35
N PRO A 108 -11.99 17.11 -8.18
CA PRO A 108 -11.47 17.91 -9.28
C PRO A 108 -12.36 17.89 -10.54
N PHE A 109 -13.35 16.98 -10.62
CA PHE A 109 -14.25 16.84 -11.78
C PHE A 109 -15.69 17.22 -11.43
N THR A 110 -16.36 17.95 -12.31
CA THR A 110 -17.73 18.45 -12.11
C THR A 110 -18.76 17.35 -12.39
N MET A 111 -19.18 16.65 -11.33
CA MET A 111 -20.04 15.45 -11.36
C MET A 111 -21.56 15.73 -11.44
N TRP A 112 -22.01 16.89 -10.94
CA TRP A 112 -23.37 17.37 -11.16
C TRP A 112 -23.33 18.67 -11.95
N ALA A 113 -24.23 18.76 -12.93
CA ALA A 113 -24.52 19.97 -13.67
C ALA A 113 -26.03 20.24 -13.63
N ARG A 114 -26.39 21.52 -13.63
CA ARG A 114 -27.78 21.95 -13.78
C ARG A 114 -27.96 22.69 -15.10
N ASP A 115 -28.86 22.16 -15.90
CA ASP A 115 -29.21 22.63 -17.23
C ASP A 115 -30.64 23.21 -17.19
N PRO A 116 -31.11 23.91 -18.24
CA PRO A 116 -32.50 24.36 -18.33
C PRO A 116 -33.52 23.21 -18.20
N GLY A 117 -33.14 21.99 -18.61
CA GLY A 117 -33.96 20.78 -18.50
C GLY A 117 -33.94 20.05 -17.14
N GLY A 118 -33.08 20.45 -16.20
CA GLY A 118 -33.01 19.82 -14.87
C GLY A 118 -31.59 19.54 -14.35
N TRP A 119 -31.50 18.64 -13.38
CA TRP A 119 -30.23 18.16 -12.84
C TRP A 119 -29.75 16.92 -13.58
N HIS A 120 -28.52 16.95 -14.06
CA HIS A 120 -27.85 15.79 -14.65
C HIS A 120 -26.64 15.36 -13.80
N ALA A 121 -26.48 14.06 -13.66
CA ALA A 121 -25.38 13.42 -12.95
C ALA A 121 -24.51 12.65 -13.96
N ASP A 122 -23.24 13.03 -14.11
CA ASP A 122 -22.31 12.33 -14.98
C ASP A 122 -21.68 11.17 -14.19
N GLY A 123 -22.18 9.95 -14.43
CA GLY A 123 -21.73 8.74 -13.75
C GLY A 123 -20.23 8.44 -13.95
N ALA A 124 -19.65 8.83 -15.08
CA ALA A 124 -18.21 8.66 -15.31
C ALA A 124 -17.41 9.62 -14.42
N ARG A 125 -17.84 10.88 -14.31
CA ARG A 125 -17.20 11.86 -13.41
C ARG A 125 -17.37 11.51 -11.94
N ILE A 126 -18.52 10.94 -11.54
CA ILE A 126 -18.72 10.37 -10.20
C ILE A 126 -17.70 9.26 -9.93
N ALA A 127 -17.54 8.31 -10.86
CA ALA A 127 -16.58 7.21 -10.73
C ALA A 127 -15.12 7.70 -10.64
N VAL A 128 -14.75 8.70 -11.45
CA VAL A 128 -13.40 9.30 -11.41
C VAL A 128 -13.16 10.08 -10.11
N ALA A 129 -14.16 10.81 -9.59
CA ALA A 129 -14.08 11.50 -8.31
C ALA A 129 -13.96 10.51 -7.13
N LEU A 130 -14.73 9.42 -7.13
CA LEU A 130 -14.63 8.32 -6.17
C LEU A 130 -13.23 7.69 -6.19
N LEU A 131 -12.70 7.40 -7.38
CA LEU A 131 -11.34 6.87 -7.54
C LEU A 131 -10.31 7.85 -6.98
N PHE A 132 -10.35 9.12 -7.38
CA PHE A 132 -9.42 10.15 -6.92
C PHE A 132 -9.35 10.24 -5.39
N TRP A 133 -10.50 10.35 -4.71
CA TRP A 133 -10.54 10.46 -3.25
C TRP A 133 -10.18 9.16 -2.53
N ALA A 134 -10.49 8.00 -3.10
CA ALA A 134 -10.01 6.71 -2.58
C ALA A 134 -8.48 6.60 -2.66
N LEU A 135 -7.86 7.08 -3.75
CA LEU A 135 -6.40 7.10 -3.90
C LEU A 135 -5.73 8.07 -2.92
N ILE A 136 -6.28 9.28 -2.73
CA ILE A 136 -5.77 10.22 -1.70
C ILE A 136 -5.92 9.63 -0.30
N GLY A 137 -7.08 9.05 0.04
CA GLY A 137 -7.30 8.39 1.33
C GLY A 137 -6.32 7.24 1.57
N MET A 138 -6.04 6.43 0.54
CA MET A 138 -5.02 5.37 0.59
C MET A 138 -3.61 5.95 0.82
N LEU A 139 -3.23 7.02 0.12
CA LEU A 139 -1.93 7.68 0.30
C LEU A 139 -1.76 8.25 1.71
N VAL A 140 -2.80 8.89 2.26
CA VAL A 140 -2.82 9.38 3.64
C VAL A 140 -2.71 8.23 4.66
N LEU A 141 -3.46 7.14 4.47
CA LEU A 141 -3.37 5.94 5.30
C LEU A 141 -1.93 5.41 5.33
N ILE A 142 -1.30 5.31 4.17
CA ILE A 142 0.08 4.81 4.05
C ILE A 142 1.07 5.77 4.72
N ALA A 143 0.92 7.08 4.50
CA ALA A 143 1.75 8.09 5.16
C ALA A 143 1.63 8.02 6.70
N VAL A 144 0.41 7.98 7.24
CA VAL A 144 0.19 7.87 8.70
C VAL A 144 0.71 6.53 9.25
N ALA A 145 0.55 5.42 8.52
CA ALA A 145 1.08 4.12 8.91
C ALA A 145 2.63 4.06 8.91
N ARG A 146 3.30 4.89 8.09
CA ARG A 146 4.76 5.04 8.10
C ARG A 146 5.25 5.97 9.21
N LEU A 147 4.55 7.08 9.44
CA LEU A 147 4.94 8.12 10.39
C LEU A 147 4.61 7.79 11.86
N THR A 148 3.57 6.98 12.11
CA THR A 148 3.21 6.58 13.48
C THR A 148 4.30 5.66 14.05
N PRO A 149 4.95 6.01 15.19
CA PRO A 149 5.90 5.12 15.83
C PRO A 149 5.21 3.81 16.24
N SER A 150 5.85 2.68 15.98
CA SER A 150 5.46 1.44 16.65
C SER A 150 5.68 1.65 18.14
N ARG A 151 4.59 1.85 18.91
CA ARG A 151 4.66 1.74 20.37
C ARG A 151 5.34 0.40 20.66
N PRO A 152 6.49 0.37 21.35
CA PRO A 152 7.05 -0.91 21.76
C PRO A 152 5.96 -1.61 22.56
N SER A 153 5.60 -2.83 22.16
CA SER A 153 4.70 -3.65 22.96
C SER A 153 5.36 -3.73 24.33
N SER A 154 4.72 -3.15 25.34
CA SER A 154 5.31 -3.10 26.67
C SER A 154 5.32 -4.52 27.18
N ALA A 155 6.48 -5.18 27.04
CA ALA A 155 6.76 -6.42 27.72
C ALA A 155 6.43 -6.17 29.18
N ALA A 156 5.49 -6.96 29.71
CA ALA A 156 4.98 -6.75 31.06
C ALA A 156 6.17 -6.65 32.03
N PRO A 157 6.20 -5.65 32.94
CA PRO A 157 7.26 -5.55 33.94
C PRO A 157 7.44 -6.90 34.62
N GLY A 158 8.68 -7.38 34.65
CA GLY A 158 8.99 -8.77 34.94
C GLY A 158 8.29 -9.25 36.20
N ARG A 159 7.49 -10.32 36.08
CA ARG A 159 6.98 -11.06 37.24
C ARG A 159 8.22 -11.49 38.04
N PRO A 160 8.41 -11.00 39.28
CA PRO A 160 9.64 -11.29 40.01
C PRO A 160 9.79 -12.79 40.19
N SER A 161 10.97 -13.30 39.85
CA SER A 161 11.33 -14.69 40.08
C SER A 161 11.26 -14.96 41.59
N SER A 162 10.32 -15.79 42.01
CA SER A 162 10.19 -16.22 43.41
C SER A 162 11.33 -17.17 43.72
N ALA A 163 12.48 -16.61 44.11
CA ALA A 163 13.62 -17.37 44.57
C ALA A 163 13.24 -18.17 45.82
N ALA A 164 13.13 -19.49 45.67
CA ALA A 164 13.07 -20.41 46.80
C ALA A 164 14.52 -20.82 47.17
N PRO A 165 15.02 -20.45 48.36
CA PRO A 165 16.36 -20.86 48.78
C PRO A 165 16.31 -22.24 49.45
N GLY A 166 17.12 -23.20 48.97
CA GLY A 166 17.43 -24.39 49.77
C GLY A 166 17.77 -25.68 49.02
N ARG A 167 19.04 -25.85 48.63
CA ARG A 167 19.84 -27.05 48.98
C ARG A 167 21.31 -26.93 48.56
N PRO A 168 22.28 -27.14 49.47
CA PRO A 168 23.69 -27.35 49.11
C PRO A 168 24.03 -28.84 48.94
N SER A 169 25.18 -29.09 48.30
CA SER A 169 25.95 -30.36 48.25
C SER A 169 25.30 -31.60 47.64
N SER A 170 25.84 -32.03 46.48
CA SER A 170 26.94 -33.01 46.53
C SER A 170 27.80 -32.94 45.27
N ALA A 171 29.11 -33.16 45.41
CA ALA A 171 30.08 -33.12 44.31
C ALA A 171 30.48 -34.53 43.85
N ALA A 172 30.67 -34.72 42.54
CA ALA A 172 31.39 -35.87 41.99
C ALA A 172 31.95 -35.56 40.58
N THR A 173 33.23 -35.16 40.55
CA THR A 173 34.30 -35.63 39.65
C THR A 173 33.98 -36.01 38.19
N ALA A 174 34.54 -35.25 37.24
CA ALA A 174 34.75 -35.67 35.84
C ALA A 174 35.99 -36.59 35.68
N PRO A 175 36.13 -37.32 34.56
CA PRO A 175 37.12 -36.91 33.54
C PRO A 175 36.68 -37.16 32.07
N PRO A 176 37.44 -36.66 31.06
CA PRO A 176 36.93 -36.47 29.69
C PRO A 176 37.35 -37.51 28.64
N SER A 177 36.55 -37.57 27.56
CA SER A 177 36.76 -38.30 26.29
C SER A 177 35.73 -37.77 25.27
N LYS A 178 35.99 -37.59 23.96
CA LYS A 178 37.21 -37.80 23.14
C LYS A 178 37.27 -36.76 22.00
N ALA A 179 38.41 -36.71 21.30
CA ALA A 179 38.67 -35.98 20.06
C ALA A 179 38.29 -36.76 18.78
N GLY A 180 38.08 -36.04 17.67
CA GLY A 180 37.81 -36.57 16.31
C GLY A 180 36.89 -35.63 15.52
N ASN A 181 37.40 -34.63 14.80
CA ASN A 181 37.95 -34.67 13.43
C ASN A 181 36.88 -34.80 12.32
N HIS A 182 36.71 -33.74 11.53
CA HIS A 182 36.42 -33.64 10.07
C HIS A 182 36.13 -32.13 9.80
N ALA A 183 36.97 -31.35 9.11
CA ALA A 183 37.34 -31.40 7.67
C ALA A 183 36.08 -31.35 6.79
N GLU A 184 35.67 -30.19 6.26
CA GLU A 184 36.24 -29.42 5.12
C GLU A 184 35.66 -29.84 3.75
N GLU A 185 34.71 -29.05 3.24
CA GLU A 185 34.35 -28.82 1.83
C GLU A 185 33.41 -27.58 1.84
N ARG A 186 33.68 -26.40 1.27
CA ARG A 186 34.25 -25.99 -0.03
C ARG A 186 33.42 -26.45 -1.23
N GLY A 187 32.51 -25.58 -1.69
CA GLY A 187 31.62 -25.83 -2.83
C GLY A 187 31.09 -24.55 -3.47
N THR A 188 31.97 -23.65 -3.92
CA THR A 188 31.60 -22.50 -4.76
C THR A 188 31.13 -22.98 -6.12
N ARG A 189 29.82 -22.89 -6.39
CA ARG A 189 29.23 -23.25 -7.68
C ARG A 189 29.04 -22.00 -8.55
N THR A 190 30.05 -21.69 -9.36
CA THR A 190 29.87 -20.83 -10.53
C THR A 190 28.95 -21.54 -11.53
N ALA A 191 28.06 -20.78 -12.17
CA ALA A 191 27.27 -21.25 -13.28
C ALA A 191 27.62 -20.39 -14.50
N ASP A 192 28.55 -20.93 -15.29
CA ASP A 192 28.86 -20.52 -16.64
C ASP A 192 27.57 -20.63 -17.51
N ASP A 193 27.22 -19.61 -18.28
CA ASP A 193 27.64 -19.41 -19.68
C ASP A 193 26.82 -20.27 -20.67
N GLU A 194 25.65 -19.76 -21.09
CA GLU A 194 24.95 -20.23 -22.30
C GLU A 194 24.92 -19.13 -23.38
N ASN A 195 26.05 -19.01 -24.05
CA ASN A 195 26.19 -18.37 -25.34
C ASN A 195 25.51 -19.21 -26.45
N VAL A 196 24.28 -18.87 -26.81
CA VAL A 196 23.56 -19.51 -27.93
C VAL A 196 23.64 -18.66 -29.20
N ARG A 197 24.47 -19.15 -30.12
CA ARG A 197 24.56 -18.88 -31.57
C ARG A 197 23.18 -18.55 -32.17
N GLY A 198 23.02 -17.58 -33.08
CA GLY A 198 23.87 -17.37 -34.25
C GLY A 198 23.41 -18.28 -35.39
N LEU A 199 22.48 -17.78 -36.22
CA LEU A 199 21.80 -18.50 -37.31
C LEU A 199 21.11 -17.48 -38.24
N PRO A 200 20.93 -17.82 -39.54
CA PRO A 200 21.95 -17.83 -40.59
C PRO A 200 22.08 -16.49 -41.34
#